data_AF-A0A6S7GJ34-F1
#
_entry.id   AF-A0A6S7GJ34-F1
#
_cell.length_a   1.000
_cell.length_b   1.000
_cell.length_c   1.000
_cell.angle_alpha   90.00
_cell.angle_beta   90.00
_cell.angle_gamma   90.00
#
_symmetry.space_group_name_H-M   'P 1'
#
loop_
_entity.id
_entity.type
_entity.pdbx_description
1 polymer ?
#
loop_
_entity_poly.entity_id
_entity_poly.type
_entity_poly.pdbx_seq_one_letter_code
_entity_poly.pdbx_strand_id
1 'polypeptide(L)' 'MTDLETAVNSDLENLRKWLIANKLSLNVAKTEFMLIGSKPMIKNISDSCPNVYIENIQIKQVHECKTLGVTIDQHLSWK' A
#
# COMPACT_ATOMS: atom_id res chain seq x y z
N MET A 1 6.54 14.00 5.77
CA MET A 1 5.50 12.98 5.44
C MET A 1 4.93 13.17 4.05
N THR A 2 4.77 14.42 3.60
CA THR A 2 4.48 14.77 2.20
C THR A 2 5.43 14.10 1.19
N ASP A 3 6.72 14.00 1.52
CA ASP A 3 7.70 13.39 0.60
C ASP A 3 7.45 11.89 0.37
N LEU A 4 7.08 11.14 1.42
CA LEU A 4 6.77 9.71 1.29
C LEU A 4 5.50 9.50 0.49
N GLU A 5 4.45 10.27 0.79
CA GLU A 5 3.19 10.21 0.03
C GLU A 5 3.42 10.54 -1.45
N THR A 6 4.19 11.59 -1.72
CA THR A 6 4.50 12.03 -3.09
C THR A 6 5.33 10.98 -3.83
N ALA A 7 6.34 10.41 -3.18
CA ALA A 7 7.19 9.37 -3.76
C ALA A 7 6.37 8.11 -4.08
N VAL A 8 5.58 7.61 -3.13
CA VAL A 8 4.74 6.41 -3.33
C VAL A 8 3.73 6.62 -4.45
N ASN A 9 3.02 7.74 -4.49
CA ASN A 9 2.05 8.02 -5.55
C ASN A 9 2.73 8.18 -6.92
N SER A 10 3.93 8.78 -6.98
CA SER A 10 4.73 8.84 -8.21
C SER A 10 5.15 7.44 -8.70
N ASP A 11 5.59 6.57 -7.80
CA ASP A 11 6.00 5.21 -8.14
C ASP A 11 4.82 4.37 -8.62
N LEU A 12 3.64 4.51 -7.99
CA LEU A 12 2.41 3.85 -8.43
C LEU A 12 1.95 4.32 -9.81
N GLU A 13 2.13 5.59 -10.14
CA GLU A 13 1.84 6.11 -11.48
C GLU A 13 2.80 5.51 -12.53
N ASN A 14 4.07 5.33 -12.19
CA ASN A 14 5.03 4.65 -13.08
C ASN A 14 4.68 3.16 -13.25
N LEU A 15 4.32 2.47 -12.16
CA LEU A 15 3.86 1.08 -12.20
C LEU A 15 2.61 0.93 -13.07
N ARG A 16 1.66 1.85 -12.94
CA ARG A 16 0.46 1.91 -13.77
C ARG A 16 0.79 1.99 -15.25
N LYS A 17 1.66 2.94 -15.63
CA LYS A 17 2.10 3.09 -17.04
C LYS A 17 2.72 1.80 -17.57
N TRP A 18 3.53 1.14 -16.75
CA TRP A 18 4.12 -0.15 -17.10
C TRP A 18 3.07 -1.25 -17.30
N LEU A 19 2.07 -1.35 -16.40
CA LEU A 19 0.98 -2.34 -16.52
C LEU A 19 0.20 -2.13 -17.82
N ILE A 20 -0.16 -0.89 -18.15
CA ILE A 20 -0.90 -0.55 -19.38
C ILE A 20 -0.08 -0.89 -20.62
N ALA A 21 1.22 -0.55 -20.64
CA ALA A 21 2.11 -0.89 -21.75
C ALA A 21 2.21 -2.41 -21.98
N ASN A 22 2.03 -3.21 -20.93
CA ASN A 22 2.01 -4.67 -20.97
C ASN A 22 0.60 -5.27 -21.10
N LYS A 23 -0.44 -4.47 -21.37
CA LYS A 23 -1.84 -4.90 -21.49
C LYS A 23 -2.39 -5.59 -20.23
N LEU A 24 -1.88 -5.22 -19.06
CA LEU A 24 -2.36 -5.65 -17.76
C LEU A 24 -3.30 -4.58 -17.18
N SER A 25 -4.43 -5.01 -16.62
CA SER A 25 -5.34 -4.13 -15.90
C SER A 25 -5.25 -4.39 -14.39
N LEU A 26 -5.25 -3.31 -13.62
CA LEU A 26 -5.30 -3.38 -12.16
C LEU A 26 -6.76 -3.19 -11.71
N ASN A 27 -7.26 -4.09 -10.86
CA ASN A 27 -8.56 -3.90 -10.22
C ASN A 27 -8.39 -3.08 -8.95
N VAL A 28 -8.50 -1.76 -9.08
CA VAL A 28 -8.29 -0.82 -7.96
C VAL A 28 -9.21 -1.11 -6.78
N ALA A 29 -10.46 -1.55 -7.02
CA ALA A 29 -11.41 -1.88 -5.96
C ALA A 29 -11.02 -3.12 -5.12
N LYS A 30 -10.13 -3.98 -5.64
CA LYS A 30 -9.56 -5.13 -4.90
C LYS A 30 -8.14 -4.87 -4.40
N THR A 31 -7.57 -3.71 -4.69
CA THR A 31 -6.23 -3.35 -4.26
C THR A 31 -6.28 -2.77 -2.85
N GLU A 32 -5.40 -3.24 -1.99
CA GLU A 32 -5.23 -2.77 -0.62
C GLU A 32 -3.73 -2.53 -0.38
N PHE A 33 -3.37 -1.65 0.55
CA PHE A 33 -1.97 -1.43 0.95
C PHE A 33 -1.79 -1.63 2.45
N MET A 34 -0.57 -1.97 2.85
CA MET A 34 -0.21 -2.19 4.26
C MET A 34 1.04 -1.40 4.60
N LEU A 35 1.03 -0.74 5.76
CA LEU A 35 2.24 -0.12 6.31
C LEU A 35 2.96 -1.13 7.18
N ILE A 36 4.16 -1.53 6.79
CA ILE A 36 4.96 -2.52 7.52
C ILE A 36 6.09 -1.81 8.26
N GLY A 37 6.26 -2.12 9.55
CA GLY A 37 7.32 -1.55 10.36
C GLY A 37 7.27 -1.95 11.83
N SER A 38 8.20 -1.40 12.62
CA SER A 38 8.23 -1.65 14.06
C SER A 38 7.00 -1.04 14.75
N LYS A 39 6.57 -1.63 15.88
CA LYS A 39 5.42 -1.13 16.66
C LYS A 39 5.53 0.38 16.99
N PRO A 40 6.68 0.92 17.42
CA PRO A 40 6.81 2.36 17.68
C PRO A 40 6.67 3.19 16.40
N MET A 41 7.24 2.73 15.28
CA MET A 41 7.16 3.44 14.00
C MET A 41 5.72 3.51 13.50
N ILE A 42 5.00 2.38 13.50
CA ILE A 42 3.60 2.33 13.08
C ILE A 42 2.74 3.22 13.98
N LYS A 43 2.94 3.20 15.30
CA LYS A 43 2.21 4.07 16.24
C LYS A 43 2.44 5.57 15.97
N ASN A 44 3.65 5.95 15.58
CA ASN A 44 3.95 7.34 15.23
C ASN A 44 3.35 7.74 13.87
N ILE A 45 3.15 6.79 12.96
CA ILE A 45 2.59 7.05 11.62
C ILE A 45 1.05 6.96 11.62
N SER A 46 0.43 6.24 12.56
CA SER A 46 -1.03 6.12 12.63
C SER A 46 -1.75 7.47 12.77
N ASP A 47 -1.10 8.47 13.36
CA ASP A 47 -1.65 9.84 13.47
C ASP A 47 -1.54 10.64 12.15
N SER A 48 -0.89 10.08 11.12
CA SER A 48 -0.62 10.76 9.85
C SER A 48 -0.48 9.76 8.68
N CYS A 49 -1.39 8.79 8.56
CA CYS A 49 -1.30 7.79 7.48
C CYS A 49 -1.18 8.45 6.09
N PRO A 50 -0.28 7.99 5.20
CA PRO A 50 -0.17 8.53 3.84
C PRO A 50 -1.43 8.25 3.03
N ASN A 51 -1.82 9.22 2.21
CA ASN A 51 -2.91 9.06 1.24
C ASN A 51 -2.36 8.46 -0.05
N VAL A 52 -2.65 7.19 -0.26
CA VAL A 52 -2.22 6.45 -1.45
C VAL A 52 -3.35 6.42 -2.48
N TYR A 53 -3.05 6.77 -3.72
CA TYR A 53 -4.02 6.83 -4.81
C TYR A 53 -3.55 6.01 -6.02
N ILE A 54 -4.49 5.36 -6.69
CA ILE A 54 -4.29 4.79 -8.03
C ILE A 54 -5.52 5.16 -8.86
N GLU A 55 -5.33 5.69 -10.07
CA GLU A 55 -6.46 6.18 -10.90
C GLU A 55 -7.33 7.23 -10.18
N ASN A 56 -6.72 8.08 -9.33
CA ASN A 56 -7.43 9.04 -8.49
C ASN A 56 -8.39 8.39 -7.46
N ILE A 57 -8.36 7.07 -7.30
CA ILE A 57 -9.11 6.34 -6.29
C ILE A 57 -8.17 6.09 -5.11
N GLN A 58 -8.62 6.47 -3.92
CA GLN A 58 -7.87 6.22 -2.69
C GLN A 58 -7.85 4.73 -2.38
N ILE A 59 -6.65 4.18 -2.15
CA ILE A 59 -6.46 2.77 -1.81
C ILE A 59 -6.71 2.57 -0.33
N LYS A 60 -7.40 1.49 0.02
CA LYS A 60 -7.67 1.13 1.40
C LYS A 60 -6.40 0.62 2.08
N GLN A 61 -6.11 1.15 3.27
CA GLN A 61 -5.10 0.60 4.16
C GLN A 61 -5.65 -0.62 4.92
N VAL A 62 -4.83 -1.66 5.06
CA VAL A 62 -5.11 -2.85 5.89
C VAL A 62 -3.96 -3.14 6.85
N HIS A 63 -4.28 -3.83 7.95
CA HIS A 63 -3.32 -4.22 8.98
C HIS A 63 -2.92 -5.69 8.89
N GLU A 64 -3.73 -6.50 8.21
CA GLU A 64 -3.44 -7.90 7.89
C GLU A 64 -4.00 -8.24 6.50
N CYS A 65 -3.38 -9.18 5.82
CA CYS A 65 -3.92 -9.77 4.61
C CYS A 65 -3.62 -11.27 4.55
N LYS A 66 -4.49 -12.03 3.90
CA LYS A 66 -4.27 -13.46 3.65
C LYS A 66 -3.87 -13.65 2.20
N THR A 67 -2.67 -14.20 1.98
CA THR A 67 -2.15 -14.50 0.65
C THR A 67 -1.67 -15.94 0.60
N LEU A 68 -2.18 -16.71 -0.37
CA LEU A 68 -1.81 -18.12 -0.59
C LEU A 68 -1.86 -19.01 0.67
N GLY A 69 -2.80 -18.73 1.59
CA GLY A 69 -2.95 -19.48 2.84
C GLY A 69 -2.12 -18.97 4.02
N VAL A 70 -1.23 -18.00 3.80
CA VAL A 70 -0.43 -17.35 4.83
C VAL A 70 -1.09 -16.02 5.23
N THR A 71 -1.21 -15.76 6.53
CA THR A 71 -1.62 -14.45 7.04
C THR A 71 -0.39 -13.61 7.29
N ILE A 72 -0.33 -12.44 6.66
CA ILE A 72 0.74 -11.45 6.85
C ILE A 72 0.15 -10.28 7.62
N ASP A 73 0.79 -9.90 8.73
CA ASP A 73 0.41 -8.73 9.52
C ASP A 73 1.43 -7.59 9.38
N GLN A 74 1.01 -6.37 9.68
CA GLN A 74 1.82 -5.15 9.61
C GLN A 74 3.08 -5.15 10.50
N HIS A 75 3.12 -6.01 11.53
CA HIS A 75 4.25 -6.16 12.44
C HIS A 75 5.21 -7.28 12.00
N LEU A 76 4.86 -8.04 10.95
CA LEU A 76 5.58 -9.23 10.49
C LEU A 76 5.92 -10.18 11.66
N SER A 77 4.99 -10.34 12.60
CA SER A 77 5.24 -11.16 13.77
C SER A 77 5.20 -12.65 13.41
N TRP A 78 6.29 -13.36 13.63
CA TRP A 78 6.29 -14.83 13.57
C TRP A 78 5.65 -15.34 14.87
N LYS A 79 4.49 -15.99 14.75
CA LYS A 79 3.90 -16.79 15.82
C LYS A 79 4.19 -18.25 15.63
#